data_AF-A0A497NT46-F1
#
_entry.id   AF-A0A497NT46-F1
#
_cell.length_a   1.000
_cell.length_b   1.000
_cell.length_c   1.000
_cell.angle_alpha   90.00
_cell.angle_beta   90.00
_cell.angle_gamma   90.00
#
_symmetry.space_group_name_H-M   'P 1'
#
loop_
_entity.id
_entity.type
_entity.pdbx_description
1 polymer ?
#
loop_
_entity_poly.entity_id
_entity_poly.type
_entity_poly.pdbx_seq_one_letter_code
_entity_poly.pdbx_strand_id
1 'polypeptide(L)'
;MTKKPLKRLECKDVFYDAKHWNLLNNLRAKAIRVMEALEKFRLEAIVHGSIARGDVTEKSDIDIFIPHQPSSFIVETALEQAGIPIKSRLVVQATPSYAMKAYIELGENTSVSFS
;
A
#
# COMPACT_ATOMS: atom_id res chain seq x y z
N MET A 1 -13.15 -21.37 12.24
CA MET A 1 -12.48 -21.76 13.50
C MET A 1 -11.87 -20.52 14.14
N THR A 2 -12.32 -20.14 15.32
CA THR A 2 -11.88 -18.93 16.02
C THR A 2 -10.52 -19.19 16.66
N LYS A 3 -9.48 -18.49 16.19
CA LYS A 3 -8.10 -18.62 16.69
C LYS A 3 -8.01 -17.95 18.07
N LYS A 4 -7.63 -18.72 19.09
CA LYS A 4 -7.45 -18.23 20.47
C LYS A 4 -6.34 -17.17 20.48
N PRO A 5 -6.53 -15.98 21.09
CA PRO A 5 -5.47 -14.98 21.16
C PRO A 5 -4.33 -15.51 22.04
N LEU A 6 -3.13 -15.57 21.46
CA LEU A 6 -1.92 -16.04 22.14
C LEU A 6 -1.48 -14.98 23.17
N LYS A 7 -1.18 -15.41 24.39
CA LYS A 7 -0.59 -14.56 25.42
C LYS A 7 0.85 -14.22 25.01
N ARG A 8 1.25 -12.97 25.26
CA ARG A 8 2.46 -12.26 24.84
C ARG A 8 3.79 -13.07 24.95
N LEU A 9 4.69 -12.82 23.98
CA LEU A 9 6.13 -13.18 23.89
C LEU A 9 6.53 -14.59 23.38
N GLU A 10 5.69 -15.28 22.61
CA GLU A 10 6.17 -16.43 21.83
C GLU A 10 6.66 -15.95 20.45
N CYS A 11 7.99 -15.94 20.25
CA CYS A 11 8.56 -15.82 18.91
C CYS A 11 8.10 -17.03 18.10
N LYS A 12 7.40 -16.77 17.00
CA LYS A 12 6.96 -17.80 16.07
C LYS A 12 7.85 -17.76 14.85
N ASP A 13 8.64 -18.82 14.66
CA ASP A 13 9.36 -19.02 13.41
C ASP A 13 8.36 -19.38 12.31
N VAL A 14 8.43 -18.64 11.21
CA VAL A 14 7.61 -18.87 10.02
C VAL A 14 8.55 -19.09 8.86
N PHE A 15 8.47 -20.28 8.25
CA PHE A 15 9.20 -20.61 7.04
C PHE A 15 8.30 -20.41 5.84
N TYR A 16 8.73 -19.56 4.92
CA TYR A 16 8.02 -19.26 3.68
C TYR A 16 8.61 -20.07 2.52
N ASP A 17 7.75 -20.66 1.71
CA ASP A 17 8.14 -21.43 0.54
C ASP A 17 8.48 -20.52 -0.66
N ALA A 18 8.99 -21.12 -1.74
CA ALA A 18 9.32 -20.37 -2.95
C ALA A 18 8.11 -19.67 -3.58
N LYS A 19 6.90 -20.22 -3.42
CA LYS A 19 5.66 -19.61 -3.93
C LYS A 19 5.37 -18.29 -3.22
N HIS A 20 5.52 -18.28 -1.89
CA HIS A 20 5.37 -17.08 -1.07
C HIS A 20 6.36 -15.99 -1.47
N TRP A 21 7.64 -16.34 -1.64
CA TRP A 21 8.67 -15.39 -2.07
C TRP A 21 8.40 -14.82 -3.45
N ASN A 22 7.98 -15.66 -4.40
CA ASN A 22 7.60 -15.21 -5.73
C ASN A 22 6.39 -14.26 -5.70
N LEU A 23 5.38 -14.58 -4.89
CA LEU A 23 4.22 -13.71 -4.69
C LEU A 23 4.63 -12.35 -4.11
N LEU A 24 5.47 -12.34 -3.06
CA LEU A 24 5.97 -11.11 -2.46
C LEU A 24 6.74 -10.26 -3.47
N ASN A 25 7.61 -10.88 -4.27
CA ASN A 25 8.39 -10.19 -5.30
C ASN A 25 7.48 -9.59 -6.38
N ASN A 26 6.46 -10.31 -6.83
CA ASN A 26 5.49 -9.82 -7.81
C ASN A 26 4.70 -8.62 -7.27
N LEU A 27 4.21 -8.70 -6.03
CA LEU A 27 3.50 -7.60 -5.38
C LEU A 27 4.40 -6.37 -5.19
N ARG A 28 5.66 -6.57 -4.80
CA ARG A 28 6.65 -5.50 -4.68
C ARG A 28 7.00 -4.87 -6.03
N ALA A 29 7.12 -5.65 -7.10
CA ALA A 29 7.36 -5.12 -8.43
C ALA A 29 6.20 -4.22 -8.90
N LYS A 30 4.95 -4.60 -8.62
CA LYS A 30 3.78 -3.75 -8.87
C LYS A 30 3.83 -2.47 -8.05
N ALA A 31 4.16 -2.56 -6.76
CA ALA A 31 4.28 -1.39 -5.88
C ALA A 31 5.38 -0.43 -6.38
N ILE A 32 6.55 -0.96 -6.76
CA ILE A 32 7.68 -0.19 -7.29
C ILE A 32 7.26 0.61 -8.52
N ARG A 33 6.51 0.03 -9.46
CA ARG A 33 6.03 0.76 -10.65
C ARG A 33 5.25 2.03 -10.28
N VAL A 34 4.40 1.96 -9.25
CA VAL A 34 3.63 3.12 -8.79
C VAL A 34 4.54 4.10 -8.04
N MET A 35 5.41 3.60 -7.17
CA MET A 35 6.34 4.44 -6.41
C MET A 35 7.31 5.19 -7.32
N GLU A 36 7.82 4.56 -8.39
CA GLU A 36 8.67 5.22 -9.40
C GLU A 36 7.92 6.33 -10.15
N ALA A 37 6.62 6.16 -10.41
CA ALA A 37 5.79 7.20 -11.01
C ALA A 37 5.66 8.42 -10.09
N LEU A 38 5.43 8.17 -8.80
CA LEU A 38 5.36 9.21 -7.77
C LEU A 38 6.71 9.91 -7.57
N GLU A 39 7.81 9.15 -7.56
CA GLU A 39 9.17 9.67 -7.36
C GLU A 39 9.60 10.65 -8.46
N LYS A 40 9.15 10.46 -9.72
CA LYS A 40 9.38 11.42 -10.81
C LYS A 40 8.84 12.82 -10.50
N PHE A 41 7.86 12.90 -9.61
CA PHE A 41 7.25 14.14 -9.12
C PHE A 41 7.76 14.53 -7.72
N ARG A 42 8.84 13.90 -7.25
CA ARG A 42 9.44 14.11 -5.91
C ARG A 42 8.46 13.78 -4.79
N LEU A 43 7.54 12.86 -5.05
CA LEU A 43 6.59 12.34 -4.06
C LEU A 43 7.18 11.07 -3.46
N GLU A 44 7.96 11.24 -2.38
CA GLU A 44 8.54 10.12 -1.65
C GLU A 44 7.44 9.25 -1.05
N ALA A 45 7.36 8.01 -1.52
CA ALA A 45 6.32 7.06 -1.13
C ALA A 45 6.94 5.87 -0.38
N ILE A 46 6.15 5.27 0.52
CA ILE A 46 6.49 4.04 1.24
C ILE A 46 5.37 3.03 1.09
N VAL A 47 5.70 1.74 1.14
CA VAL A 47 4.70 0.67 1.18
C VAL A 47 4.36 0.37 2.63
N HIS A 48 3.08 0.09 2.92
CA HIS A 48 2.66 -0.37 4.24
C HIS A 48 2.06 -1.78 4.20
N GLY A 49 1.68 -2.29 5.38
CA GLY A 49 0.89 -3.50 5.47
C GLY A 49 1.68 -4.78 5.19
N SER A 50 1.00 -5.76 4.61
CA SER A 50 1.55 -7.11 4.42
C SER A 50 2.78 -7.15 3.50
N ILE A 51 2.86 -6.25 2.52
CA ILE A 51 4.00 -6.18 1.58
C ILE A 51 5.27 -5.66 2.26
N ALA A 52 5.12 -4.69 3.17
CA ALA A 52 6.24 -4.17 3.96
C ALA A 52 6.77 -5.24 4.94
N ARG A 53 5.85 -5.94 5.64
CA ARG A 53 6.20 -7.00 6.60
C ARG A 53 6.65 -8.30 5.93
N GLY A 54 6.18 -8.58 4.73
CA GLY A 54 6.47 -9.79 3.98
C GLY A 54 5.50 -10.95 4.20
N ASP A 55 4.47 -10.81 5.04
CA ASP A 55 3.44 -11.83 5.32
C ASP A 55 2.26 -11.78 4.33
N VAL A 56 2.56 -11.90 3.03
CA VAL A 56 1.57 -11.74 1.95
C VAL A 56 0.70 -12.98 1.69
N THR A 57 -0.46 -12.75 1.08
CA THR A 57 -1.36 -13.76 0.53
C THR A 57 -1.83 -13.32 -0.86
N GLU A 58 -2.49 -14.19 -1.63
CA GLU A 58 -3.02 -13.81 -2.96
C GLU A 58 -4.07 -12.70 -2.91
N LYS A 59 -4.65 -12.45 -1.73
CA LYS A 59 -5.62 -11.39 -1.47
C LYS A 59 -4.99 -10.15 -0.85
N SER A 60 -3.67 -10.11 -0.68
CA SER A 60 -2.98 -8.97 -0.10
C SER A 60 -3.14 -7.73 -0.96
N ASP A 61 -3.48 -6.61 -0.31
CA ASP A 61 -3.53 -5.30 -0.91
C ASP A 61 -2.12 -4.69 -1.03
N ILE A 62 -1.93 -3.85 -2.04
CA ILE A 62 -0.75 -3.01 -2.27
C ILE A 62 -1.10 -1.60 -1.82
N ASP A 63 -0.73 -1.29 -0.57
CA ASP A 63 -1.00 0.02 -0.01
C ASP A 63 0.25 0.89 0.03
N ILE A 64 0.20 1.99 -0.72
CA ILE A 64 1.27 2.98 -0.83
C ILE A 64 0.86 4.22 -0.04
N PHE A 65 1.78 4.75 0.75
CA PHE A 65 1.57 5.92 1.58
C PHE A 65 2.63 6.98 1.27
N ILE A 66 2.18 8.21 1.06
CA ILE A 66 3.06 9.38 0.92
C ILE A 66 3.06 10.09 2.30
N PRO A 67 4.18 10.11 3.03
CA PRO A 67 4.23 10.69 4.37
C PRO A 67 4.09 12.22 4.43
N HIS A 68 4.31 12.89 3.31
CA HIS A 68 4.09 14.32 3.16
C HIS A 68 2.64 14.62 2.80
N GLN A 69 2.25 15.89 2.88
CA GLN A 69 0.94 16.40 2.44
C GLN A 69 1.04 17.00 1.02
N PRO A 70 1.12 16.18 -0.05
CA PRO A 70 1.07 16.73 -1.39
C PRO A 70 -0.34 17.22 -1.72
N SER A 71 -0.43 18.13 -2.68
CA SER A 71 -1.69 18.40 -3.35
C SER A 71 -2.14 17.14 -4.09
N SER A 72 -3.44 16.80 -3.99
CA SER A 72 -4.01 15.67 -4.74
C SER A 72 -3.75 15.79 -6.24
N PHE A 73 -3.76 17.02 -6.77
CA PHE A 73 -3.48 17.30 -8.18
C PHE A 73 -2.11 16.77 -8.62
N ILE A 74 -1.06 16.94 -7.80
CA ILE A 74 0.30 16.49 -8.15
C ILE A 74 0.34 14.95 -8.14
N VAL A 75 -0.30 14.32 -7.15
CA VAL A 75 -0.38 12.84 -7.07
C VAL A 75 -1.10 12.27 -8.28
N GLU A 76 -2.25 12.84 -8.65
CA GLU A 76 -3.04 12.40 -9.79
C GLU A 76 -2.29 12.60 -11.11
N THR A 77 -1.66 13.76 -11.30
CA THR A 77 -0.83 14.05 -12.49
C THR A 77 0.32 13.04 -12.62
N ALA A 78 0.97 12.67 -11.51
CA ALA A 78 2.05 11.68 -11.51
C ALA A 78 1.58 10.30 -11.99
N LEU A 79 0.41 9.87 -11.50
CA LEU A 79 -0.20 8.60 -11.88
C LEU A 79 -0.67 8.60 -13.34
N GLU A 80 -1.33 9.66 -13.77
CA GLU A 80 -1.82 9.81 -15.15
C GLU A 80 -0.68 9.86 -16.17
N GLN A 81 0.40 10.61 -15.89
CA GLN A 81 1.58 10.65 -16.77
C GLN A 81 2.32 9.31 -16.87
N ALA A 82 2.20 8.46 -15.85
CA ALA A 82 2.72 7.10 -15.87
C ALA A 82 1.77 6.08 -16.54
N GLY A 83 0.61 6.54 -17.04
CA GLY A 83 -0.41 5.68 -17.64
C GLY A 83 -1.07 4.75 -16.61
N ILE A 84 -1.10 5.13 -15.33
CA ILE A 84 -1.72 4.37 -14.26
C ILE A 84 -3.16 4.89 -14.09
N PRO A 85 -4.19 4.07 -14.39
CA PRO A 85 -5.57 4.52 -14.33
C PRO A 85 -6.02 4.74 -12.88
N ILE A 86 -6.68 5.86 -12.63
CA ILE A 86 -7.32 6.15 -11.35
C ILE A 86 -8.77 5.63 -11.40
N LYS A 87 -9.10 4.71 -10.50
CA LYS A 87 -10.41 4.08 -10.42
C LYS A 87 -11.38 4.85 -9.54
N SER A 88 -10.93 5.29 -8.37
CA SER A 88 -11.76 6.05 -7.42
C SER A 88 -10.94 6.99 -6.54
N ARG A 89 -11.59 8.04 -6.02
CA ARG A 89 -11.01 9.04 -5.11
C ARG A 89 -11.88 9.10 -3.86
N LEU A 90 -11.27 8.93 -2.71
CA LEU A 90 -11.95 8.84 -1.42
C LEU A 90 -11.26 9.74 -0.40
N VAL A 91 -12.06 10.34 0.49
CA VAL A 91 -11.57 10.97 1.72
C VAL A 91 -12.02 10.08 2.86
N VAL A 92 -11.06 9.55 3.61
CA VAL A 92 -11.32 8.59 4.68
C VAL A 92 -10.99 9.22 6.02
N GLN A 93 -11.94 9.15 6.95
CA GLN A 93 -11.78 9.57 8.34
C GLN A 93 -12.42 8.53 9.26
N ALA A 94 -11.60 7.81 10.02
CA ALA A 94 -12.09 6.70 10.86
C ALA A 94 -12.91 7.19 12.07
N THR A 95 -12.51 8.31 12.68
CA THR A 95 -13.25 8.99 13.75
C THR A 95 -13.07 10.50 13.60
N PRO A 96 -13.95 11.34 14.18
CA PRO A 96 -13.83 12.80 14.08
C PRO A 96 -12.49 13.38 14.56
N SER A 97 -11.80 12.66 15.46
CA SER A 97 -10.48 13.03 15.99
C SER A 97 -9.30 12.56 15.12
N TYR A 98 -9.51 11.65 14.16
CA TYR A 98 -8.46 11.18 13.27
C TYR A 98 -8.23 12.18 12.14
N ALA A 99 -6.97 12.30 11.70
CA ALA A 99 -6.61 13.07 10.52
C ALA A 99 -7.32 12.51 9.28
N MET A 100 -7.87 13.39 8.46
CA MET A 100 -8.43 13.03 7.16
C MET A 100 -7.31 12.53 6.25
N LYS A 101 -7.53 11.39 5.59
CA LYS A 101 -6.61 10.82 4.61
C LYS A 101 -7.25 10.87 3.23
N ALA A 102 -6.52 11.40 2.26
CA ALA A 102 -6.86 11.19 0.87
C ALA A 102 -6.45 9.78 0.46
N TYR A 103 -7.29 9.12 -0.34
CA TYR A 103 -7.10 7.76 -0.78
C TYR A 103 -7.49 7.63 -2.25
N ILE A 104 -6.57 7.18 -3.08
CA ILE A 104 -6.73 6.98 -4.52
C ILE A 104 -6.62 5.49 -4.79
N GLU A 105 -7.69 4.90 -5.34
CA GLU A 105 -7.70 3.49 -5.77
C GLU A 105 -7.25 3.40 -7.23
N LEU A 106 -6.28 2.52 -7.51
CA LEU A 106 -5.71 2.32 -8.85
C LEU A 106 -6.23 1.04 -9.53
N GLY A 107 -6.96 0.21 -8.79
CA GLY A 107 -7.35 -1.14 -9.22
C GLY A 107 -6.35 -2.22 -8.81
N GLU A 108 -6.68 -3.48 -9.06
CA GLU A 108 -5.88 -4.65 -8.65
C GLU A 108 -5.43 -4.62 -7.18
N ASN A 109 -6.34 -4.22 -6.28
CA ASN A 109 -6.04 -4.07 -4.85
C ASN A 109 -4.88 -3.10 -4.55
N THR A 110 -4.63 -2.13 -5.42
CA THR A 110 -3.57 -1.13 -5.27
C THR A 110 -4.14 0.22 -4.91
N SER A 111 -3.56 0.86 -3.90
CA SER A 111 -3.99 2.16 -3.40
C SER A 111 -2.82 3.09 -3.10
N VAL A 112 -3.06 4.40 -3.22
CA VAL A 112 -2.15 5.46 -2.79
C VAL A 112 -2.89 6.32 -1.78
N SER A 113 -2.28 6.54 -0.62
CA SER A 113 -2.84 7.34 0.47
C SER A 113 -1.88 8.43 0.94
N PHE A 114 -2.41 9.57 1.36
CA PHE A 114 -1.62 10.72 1.81
C PHE A 114 -2.44 11.59 2.77
N SER A 115 -1.77 12.20 3.75
CA SER A 115 -2.41 12.94 4.84
C SER A 115 -1.47 13.85 5.58
#